data_AF-A0A1Q7DKJ0-F1
#
_entry.id   AF-A0A1Q7DKJ0-F1
#
_cell.length_a   1.000
_cell.length_b   1.000
_cell.length_c   1.000
_cell.angle_alpha   90.00
_cell.angle_beta   90.00
_cell.angle_gamma   90.00
#
_symmetry.space_group_name_H-M   'P 1'
#
loop_
_entity.id
_entity.type
_entity.pdbx_description
1 polymer ?
#
loop_
_entity_poly.entity_id
_entity_poly.type
_entity_poly.pdbx_seq_one_letter_code
_entity_poly.pdbx_strand_id
1 'polypeptide(L)' 'MSRHHSRCEELVLSVLRSSGSLTIEQATAKLPELSWNELFHAVDALSRRGAIILRRSGFEYELRSCASRLEEQTI' A
#
# COMPACT_ATOMS: atom_id res chain seq x y z
N MET A 1 -6.11 -11.50 16.09
CA MET A 1 -5.24 -10.32 16.27
C MET A 1 -5.83 -9.17 15.48
N SER A 2 -6.48 -8.22 16.16
CA SER A 2 -7.10 -7.07 15.49
C SER A 2 -6.00 -6.10 15.05
N ARG A 3 -5.61 -6.16 13.77
CA ARG A 3 -4.68 -5.20 13.18
C ARG A 3 -5.38 -3.84 13.17
N HIS A 4 -5.03 -2.94 14.09
CA HIS A 4 -5.52 -1.56 14.03
C HIS A 4 -4.59 -0.79 13.09
N HIS A 5 -5.17 -0.09 12.13
CA HIS A 5 -4.47 0.74 11.16
C HIS A 5 -4.86 2.18 11.44
N SER A 6 -3.91 3.10 11.36
CA SER A 6 -4.25 4.53 11.39
C SER A 6 -5.12 4.89 10.17
N ARG A 7 -5.82 6.03 10.22
CA ARG A 7 -6.65 6.51 9.10
C ARG A 7 -5.85 6.56 7.78
N CYS A 8 -4.60 7.02 7.83
CA CYS A 8 -3.74 7.11 6.65
C CYS A 8 -3.41 5.72 6.09
N GLU A 9 -3.13 4.74 6.96
CA GLU A 9 -2.89 3.35 6.55
C GLU A 9 -4.13 2.72 5.90
N GLU A 10 -5.33 2.98 6.43
CA GLU A 10 -6.59 2.50 5.86
C GLU A 10 -6.85 3.08 4.46
N LEU A 11 -6.55 4.37 4.25
CA LEU A 11 -6.66 5.02 2.93
C LEU A 11 -5.69 4.39 1.91
N VAL A 12 -4.43 4.20 2.29
CA VAL A 12 -3.41 3.55 1.45
C VAL A 12 -3.82 2.12 1.10
N LEU A 13 -4.32 1.34 2.07
CA LEU A 13 -4.79 -0.02 1.80
C LEU A 13 -6.04 -0.03 0.92
N SER A 14 -6.98 0.89 1.14
CA SER A 14 -8.21 0.98 0.34
C SER A 14 -7.89 1.23 -1.14
N VAL A 15 -7.01 2.21 -1.41
CA VAL A 15 -6.64 2.53 -2.79
C VAL A 15 -5.83 1.42 -3.45
N LEU A 16 -4.97 0.72 -2.68
CA LEU A 16 -4.21 -0.45 -3.16
C LEU A 16 -5.11 -1.66 -3.43
N ARG A 17 -6.15 -1.89 -2.62
CA ARG A 17 -7.13 -2.96 -2.87
C ARG A 17 -7.92 -2.71 -4.16
N SER A 18 -8.26 -1.45 -4.44
CA SER A 18 -8.98 -1.07 -5.66
C SER A 18 -8.10 -1.11 -6.91
N SER A 19 -6.82 -0.68 -6.80
CA SER A 19 -5.93 -0.53 -7.96
C SER A 19 -4.99 -1.72 -8.18
N GLY A 20 -4.83 -2.61 -7.20
CA GLY A 20 -3.89 -3.76 -7.22
C GLY A 20 -2.46 -3.36 -6.88
N SER A 21 -1.84 -2.53 -7.71
CA SER A 21 -0.54 -1.90 -7.45
C SER A 21 -0.56 -0.43 -7.85
N LEU A 22 0.30 0.38 -7.21
CA LEU A 22 0.38 1.81 -7.44
C LEU A 22 1.83 2.28 -7.28
N THR A 23 2.27 3.23 -8.09
CA THR A 23 3.52 3.95 -7.78
C THR A 23 3.29 4.93 -6.62
N ILE A 24 4.38 5.35 -5.96
CA ILE A 24 4.30 6.41 -4.95
C ILE A 24 3.68 7.70 -5.54
N GLU A 25 4.04 8.04 -6.77
CA GLU A 25 3.49 9.20 -7.47
C GLU A 25 1.98 9.05 -7.69
N GLN A 26 1.52 7.88 -8.16
CA GLN A 26 0.10 7.60 -8.29
C GLN A 26 -0.64 7.60 -6.95
N ALA A 27 0.00 7.16 -5.87
CA ALA A 27 -0.56 7.22 -4.53
C ALA A 27 -0.74 8.68 -4.07
N THR A 28 0.23 9.56 -4.32
CA THR A 28 0.08 11.01 -4.03
C THR A 28 -1.03 11.66 -4.85
N ALA A 29 -1.21 11.26 -6.11
CA ALA A 29 -2.29 11.78 -6.95
C ALA A 29 -3.68 11.30 -6.52
N LYS A 30 -3.79 10.05 -6.03
CA LYS A 30 -5.07 9.43 -5.62
C LYS A 30 -5.47 9.73 -4.18
N LEU A 31 -4.53 10.13 -3.33
CA LEU A 31 -4.75 10.49 -1.93
C LEU A 31 -4.31 11.94 -1.68
N PRO A 32 -4.91 12.94 -2.37
CA PRO A 32 -4.53 14.34 -2.21
C PRO A 32 -4.81 14.90 -0.81
N GLU A 33 -5.63 14.21 -0.01
CA GLU A 33 -5.89 14.55 1.39
C GLU A 33 -4.74 14.19 2.34
N LEU A 34 -3.75 13.41 1.89
CA LEU A 34 -2.57 13.07 2.67
C LEU A 34 -1.38 13.93 2.24
N SER A 35 -0.70 14.53 3.21
CA SER A 35 0.63 15.10 2.96
C SER A 35 1.63 13.99 2.61
N TRP A 36 2.74 14.38 1.95
CA TRP A 36 3.82 13.45 1.64
C TRP A 36 4.35 12.71 2.88
N ASN A 37 4.49 13.41 4.02
CA ASN A 37 4.94 12.79 5.26
C ASN A 37 3.92 11.77 5.80
N GLU A 38 2.62 12.08 5.78
CA GLU A 38 1.58 11.15 6.22
C GLU A 38 1.52 9.90 5.34
N LEU A 39 1.61 10.09 4.02
CA LEU A 39 1.67 8.98 3.07
C LEU A 39 2.91 8.12 3.30
N PHE A 40 4.08 8.74 3.44
CA PHE A 40 5.35 8.04 3.68
C PHE A 40 5.33 7.25 4.98
N HIS A 41 4.86 7.86 6.08
CA HIS A 41 4.74 7.18 7.37
C HIS A 41 3.75 6.02 7.32
N ALA A 42 2.61 6.17 6.64
CA ALA A 42 1.65 5.10 6.46
C ALA A 42 2.25 3.94 5.66
N VAL A 43 2.94 4.24 4.55
CA VAL A 43 3.63 3.24 3.72
C VAL A 43 4.73 2.51 4.50
N ASP A 44 5.58 3.22 5.23
CA ASP A 44 6.64 2.63 6.05
C ASP A 44 6.05 1.71 7.14
N ALA A 45 5.03 2.18 7.86
CA ALA A 45 4.35 1.40 8.90
C ALA A 45 3.70 0.12 8.33
N LEU A 46 2.99 0.23 7.21
CA LEU A 46 2.37 -0.91 6.52
C LEU A 46 3.43 -1.89 6.00
N SER A 47 4.53 -1.39 5.46
CA SER A 47 5.65 -2.19 4.95
C SER A 47 6.32 -2.99 6.06
N ARG A 48 6.65 -2.34 7.19
CA ARG A 48 7.24 -3.01 8.38
C ARG A 48 6.31 -4.08 8.97
N ARG A 49 4.99 -3.88 8.86
CA ARG A 49 3.98 -4.85 9.31
C ARG A 49 3.70 -5.96 8.30
N GLY A 50 4.33 -5.93 7.12
CA GLY A 50 4.08 -6.88 6.04
C GLY A 50 2.66 -6.79 5.47
N ALA A 51 1.99 -5.65 5.59
CA ALA A 51 0.67 -5.43 4.99
C ALA A 51 0.77 -5.04 3.51
N ILE A 52 1.89 -4.42 3.12
CA ILE A 52 2.22 -4.07 1.74
C ILE A 52 3.67 -4.44 1.44
N ILE A 53 3.99 -4.54 0.15
CA ILE A 53 5.34 -4.70 -0.37
C ILE A 53 5.69 -3.45 -1.16
N LEU A 54 6.83 -2.85 -0.82
CA LEU A 54 7.44 -1.79 -1.61
C LEU A 54 8.49 -2.43 -2.55
N ARG A 55 8.27 -2.37 -3.86
CA ARG A 55 9.23 -2.84 -4.86
C ARG A 55 9.77 -1.66 -5.64
N ARG A 56 11.09 -1.57 -5.73
CA ARG A 56 11.75 -0.62 -6.64
C ARG A 56 11.73 -1.18 -8.07
N SER A 57 11.23 -0.41 -9.03
CA SER A 57 11.24 -0.72 -10.46
C SER A 57 11.88 0.45 -11.21
N GLY A 58 13.18 0.32 -11.54
CA GLY A 58 13.96 1.43 -12.09
C GLY A 58 14.10 2.59 -11.10
N PHE A 59 13.55 3.75 -11.50
CA PHE A 59 13.55 4.98 -10.70
C PHE A 59 12.27 5.17 -9.86
N GLU A 60 11.30 4.26 -10.00
CA GLU A 60 10.02 4.35 -9.32
C GLU A 60 9.91 3.33 -8.18
N TYR A 61 9.07 3.66 -7.21
CA TYR A 61 8.67 2.75 -6.14
C TYR A 61 7.22 2.35 -6.33
N GLU A 62 6.99 1.05 -6.44
CA GLU A 62 5.68 0.44 -6.59
C GLU A 62 5.24 -0.17 -5.25
N LEU A 63 4.06 0.24 -4.81
CA LEU A 63 3.30 -0.28 -3.70
C LEU A 63 2.42 -1.43 -4.19
N ARG A 64 2.50 -2.57 -3.50
CA ARG A 64 1.58 -3.70 -3.70
C ARG A 64 0.98 -4.12 -2.37
N SER A 65 -0.30 -4.48 -2.37
CA SER A 65 -0.86 -5.14 -1.19
C SER A 65 -0.22 -6.52 -0.99
N CYS A 66 0.14 -6.84 0.26
CA CYS A 66 0.62 -8.17 0.64
C CYS A 66 -0.55 -9.05 1.10
N ALA A 67 -1.77 -8.74 0.63
CA ALA A 67 -2.89 -9.64 0.83
C ALA A 67 -2.44 -11.00 0.32
N SER A 68 -2.34 -11.96 1.22
CA SER A 68 -2.08 -13.35 0.91
C SER A 68 -3.15 -13.74 -0.11
N ARG A 69 -2.79 -13.69 -1.39
CA ARG A 69 -3.44 -14.46 -2.42
C ARG A 69 -3.16 -15.90 -2.01
N LEU A 70 -4.04 -16.45 -1.17
CA LEU A 70 -4.28 -17.88 -1.16
C LEU A 70 -4.75 -18.17 -2.58
N GLU A 71 -3.76 -18.52 -3.39
CA GLU A 71 -3.81 -19.49 -4.45
C GLU A 71 -5.17 -19.60 -5.16
N GLU A 72 -5.22 -19.02 -6.35
CA GLU A 72 -5.82 -19.70 -7.49
C GLU A 72 -5.09 -21.05 -7.66
N GLN A 73 -5.47 -22.06 -6.89
CA GLN A 73 -5.25 -23.46 -7.24
C GLN A 73 -6.33 -23.83 -8.24
N THR A 74 -6.00 -23.63 -9.52
CA THR A 74 -6.47 -24.45 -10.62
C THR A 74 -6.13 -25.91 -10.31
N ILE A 75 -7.15 -26.78 -10.21
CA ILE A 75 -7.34 -28.10 -10.86
C ILE A 75 -8.58 -28.75 -10.23
#